data_AF-A0AA40AA28-F1
#
_entry.id   AF-A0AA40AA28-F1
#
_cell.length_a   1.000
_cell.length_b   1.000
_cell.length_c   1.000
_cell.angle_alpha   90.00
_cell.angle_beta   90.00
_cell.angle_gamma   90.00
#
_symmetry.space_group_name_H-M   'P 1'
#
loop_
_entity.id
_entity.type
_entity.pdbx_description
1 polymer ?
#
loop_
_entity_poly.entity_id
_entity_poly.type
_entity_poly.pdbx_seq_one_letter_code
_entity_poly.pdbx_strand_id
1 'polypeptide(L)'
;IAYHRGHLSSGLSKRGAMMAVALGEDDVKPYVVQAVDAGDLTVACINSPASVTLSGDVAAINQVKERLDENQVFCRKLLVSTAYHSPHMQELAGPYLQALADLPSAPADAPVPMFSSVTGALIPASTLSTAEYWVSNMTSPVLFLQALSAAL
;
A
#
# COMPACT_ATOMS: atom_id res chain seq x y z
N ILE A 1 1.38 -1.44 17.44
CA ILE A 1 1.13 -1.30 15.98
C ILE A 1 2.35 -0.71 15.27
N ALA A 2 2.57 0.61 15.29
CA ALA A 2 3.61 1.27 14.48
C ALA A 2 5.04 0.75 14.71
N TYR A 3 5.42 0.52 15.97
CA TYR A 3 6.72 -0.08 16.33
C TYR A 3 6.93 -1.43 15.64
N HIS A 4 6.01 -2.38 15.81
CA HIS A 4 6.11 -3.71 15.21
C HIS A 4 6.15 -3.66 13.68
N ARG A 5 5.34 -2.79 13.04
CA ARG A 5 5.38 -2.60 11.58
C ARG A 5 6.77 -2.17 11.12
N GLY A 6 7.31 -1.10 11.72
CA GLY A 6 8.63 -0.57 11.35
C GLY A 6 9.76 -1.56 11.58
N HIS A 7 9.75 -2.22 12.76
CA HIS A 7 10.75 -3.22 13.10
C HIS A 7 10.74 -4.41 12.13
N LEU A 8 9.56 -5.01 11.87
CA LEU A 8 9.44 -6.16 10.96
C LEU A 8 9.74 -5.78 9.50
N SER A 9 9.27 -4.62 9.03
CA SER A 9 9.55 -4.14 7.67
C SER A 9 11.04 -3.90 7.41
N SER A 10 11.84 -3.64 8.45
CA SER A 10 13.30 -3.53 8.30
C SER A 10 14.00 -4.87 8.04
N GLY A 11 13.34 -5.99 8.34
CA GLY A 11 13.87 -7.35 8.21
C GLY A 11 13.43 -8.10 6.94
N LEU A 12 12.76 -7.44 6.00
CA LEU A 12 12.34 -8.07 4.74
C LEU A 12 13.52 -8.66 3.97
N SER A 13 13.36 -9.90 3.52
CA SER A 13 14.38 -10.63 2.78
C SER A 13 14.67 -10.01 1.39
N LYS A 14 13.63 -9.47 0.74
CA LYS A 14 13.67 -8.93 -0.62
C LYS A 14 13.67 -7.40 -0.60
N ARG A 15 14.60 -6.79 -1.35
CA ARG A 15 14.57 -5.34 -1.62
C ARG A 15 13.56 -5.05 -2.73
N GLY A 16 12.84 -3.94 -2.58
CA GLY A 16 11.88 -3.45 -3.56
C GLY A 16 12.04 -1.96 -3.81
N ALA A 17 11.14 -1.41 -4.61
CA ALA A 17 11.07 0.02 -4.87
C ALA A 17 9.60 0.48 -4.93
N MET A 18 9.42 1.79 -4.76
CA MET A 18 8.15 2.46 -4.97
C MET A 18 8.33 3.65 -5.91
N MET A 19 7.29 3.99 -6.67
CA MET A 19 7.31 5.10 -7.62
C MET A 19 5.97 5.83 -7.66
N ALA A 20 6.00 7.15 -7.48
CA ALA A 20 4.85 8.00 -7.74
C ALA A 20 4.67 8.17 -9.25
N VAL A 21 3.44 8.10 -9.73
CA VAL A 21 3.08 8.22 -11.16
C VAL A 21 1.90 9.18 -11.30
N ALA A 22 1.99 10.12 -12.24
CA ALA A 22 0.92 11.09 -12.55
C ALA A 22 -0.13 10.50 -13.51
N LEU A 23 -0.70 9.36 -13.12
CA LEU A 23 -1.80 8.68 -13.81
C LEU A 23 -2.82 8.21 -12.77
N GLY A 24 -4.06 8.01 -13.22
CA GLY A 24 -5.10 7.33 -12.46
C GLY A 24 -4.87 5.82 -12.40
N GLU A 25 -5.68 5.15 -11.58
CA GLU A 25 -5.62 3.69 -11.43
C GLU A 25 -5.87 2.96 -12.76
N ASP A 26 -6.86 3.39 -13.53
CA ASP A 26 -7.19 2.74 -14.81
C ASP A 26 -6.11 2.98 -15.88
N ASP A 27 -5.56 4.19 -15.93
CA ASP A 27 -4.55 4.56 -16.92
C ASP A 27 -3.18 3.93 -16.64
N VAL A 28 -2.88 3.61 -15.38
CA VAL A 28 -1.61 2.94 -15.02
C VAL A 28 -1.66 1.42 -15.24
N LYS A 29 -2.84 0.80 -15.22
CA LYS A 29 -3.02 -0.67 -15.34
C LYS A 29 -2.29 -1.27 -16.55
N PRO A 30 -2.36 -0.70 -17.78
CA PRO A 30 -1.64 -1.25 -18.92
C PRO A 30 -0.12 -1.36 -18.69
N TYR A 31 0.49 -0.35 -18.03
CA TYR A 31 1.92 -0.37 -17.73
C TYR A 31 2.28 -1.46 -16.72
N VAL A 32 1.42 -1.68 -15.71
CA VAL A 32 1.62 -2.73 -14.71
C VAL A 32 1.55 -4.12 -15.34
N VAL A 33 0.53 -4.36 -16.17
CA VAL A 33 0.35 -5.65 -16.86
C VAL A 33 1.52 -5.96 -17.79
N GLN A 34 2.04 -4.96 -18.50
CA GLN A 34 3.18 -5.12 -19.41
C GLN A 34 4.50 -5.43 -18.69
N ALA A 35 4.58 -5.21 -17.37
CA ALA A 35 5.78 -5.45 -16.57
C ALA A 35 5.74 -6.77 -15.77
N VAL A 36 4.72 -7.61 -16.00
CA VAL A 36 4.53 -8.86 -15.26
C VAL A 36 5.74 -9.81 -15.33
N ASP A 37 6.44 -9.84 -16.46
CA ASP A 37 7.61 -10.69 -16.67
C ASP A 37 8.87 -10.18 -15.92
N ALA A 38 8.86 -8.93 -15.48
CA ALA A 38 9.97 -8.31 -14.74
C ALA A 38 9.86 -8.47 -13.21
N GLY A 39 8.79 -9.11 -12.73
CA GLY A 39 8.58 -9.44 -11.31
C GLY A 39 7.31 -8.84 -10.72
N ASP A 40 7.17 -8.93 -9.40
CA ASP A 40 5.99 -8.46 -8.69
C ASP A 40 5.84 -6.95 -8.83
N LEU A 41 4.66 -6.47 -9.22
CA LEU A 41 4.34 -5.05 -9.30
C LEU A 41 2.85 -4.82 -9.06
N THR A 42 2.52 -3.83 -8.24
CA THR A 42 1.11 -3.47 -7.99
C THR A 42 0.95 -1.96 -7.80
N VAL A 43 -0.30 -1.51 -7.86
CA VAL A 43 -0.70 -0.18 -7.38
C VAL A 43 -0.81 -0.24 -5.86
N ALA A 44 0.16 0.33 -5.18
CA ALA A 44 0.21 0.42 -3.71
C ALA A 44 -0.73 1.48 -3.16
N CYS A 45 -0.92 2.60 -3.85
CA CYS A 45 -1.77 3.69 -3.39
C CYS A 45 -2.55 4.33 -4.54
N ILE A 46 -3.83 4.59 -4.32
CA ILE A 46 -4.70 5.39 -5.19
C ILE A 46 -4.92 6.72 -4.48
N ASN A 47 -4.07 7.71 -4.76
CA ASN A 47 -4.01 8.97 -4.03
C ASN A 47 -4.98 10.01 -4.59
N SER A 48 -5.23 9.98 -5.90
CA SER A 48 -6.18 10.88 -6.58
C SER A 48 -6.61 10.29 -7.94
N PRO A 49 -7.58 10.90 -8.65
CA PRO A 49 -7.96 10.44 -9.99
C PRO A 49 -6.81 10.44 -11.01
N ALA A 50 -5.75 11.20 -10.75
CA ALA A 50 -4.57 11.32 -11.63
C ALA A 50 -3.25 11.09 -10.88
N SER A 51 -3.26 10.39 -9.74
CA SER A 51 -2.03 10.08 -9.00
C SER A 51 -2.11 8.75 -8.27
N VAL A 52 -1.16 7.88 -8.60
CA VAL A 52 -0.98 6.57 -7.98
C VAL A 52 0.45 6.39 -7.51
N THR A 53 0.66 5.40 -6.64
CA THR A 53 1.99 4.91 -6.28
C THR A 53 2.11 3.45 -6.67
N LEU A 54 3.10 3.11 -7.48
CA LEU A 54 3.47 1.74 -7.80
C LEU A 54 4.47 1.21 -6.79
N SER A 55 4.41 -0.10 -6.53
CA SER A 55 5.28 -0.77 -5.56
C SER A 55 5.55 -2.22 -5.97
N GLY A 56 6.80 -2.65 -5.85
CA GLY A 56 7.18 -4.02 -6.17
C GLY A 56 8.68 -4.18 -6.41
N ASP A 57 9.01 -5.11 -7.31
CA ASP A 57 10.36 -5.44 -7.71
C ASP A 57 11.05 -4.26 -8.39
N VAL A 58 12.33 -4.07 -8.06
CA VAL A 58 13.13 -2.97 -8.62
C VAL A 58 13.17 -3.05 -10.15
N ALA A 59 13.28 -4.26 -10.71
CA ALA A 59 13.30 -4.49 -12.15
C ALA A 59 11.97 -4.08 -12.81
N ALA A 60 10.83 -4.50 -12.26
CA ALA A 60 9.51 -4.12 -12.76
C ALA A 60 9.27 -2.60 -12.66
N ILE A 61 9.65 -1.97 -11.55
CA ILE A 61 9.57 -0.50 -11.39
C ILE A 61 10.45 0.22 -12.43
N ASN A 62 11.66 -0.28 -12.72
CA ASN A 62 12.55 0.31 -13.73
C ASN A 62 11.92 0.23 -15.13
N GLN A 63 11.40 -0.94 -15.49
CA GLN A 63 10.80 -1.17 -16.80
C GLN A 63 9.56 -0.27 -17.02
N VAL A 64 8.69 -0.15 -16.01
CA VAL A 64 7.56 0.77 -16.08
C VAL A 64 8.01 2.21 -16.15
N LYS A 65 9.07 2.59 -15.42
CA LYS A 65 9.62 3.94 -15.50
C LYS A 65 10.08 4.30 -16.92
N GLU A 66 10.83 3.42 -17.57
CA GLU A 66 11.32 3.64 -18.95
C GLU A 66 10.15 3.90 -19.90
N ARG A 67 9.11 3.06 -19.84
CA ARG A 67 7.90 3.24 -20.67
C ARG A 67 7.15 4.53 -20.35
N LEU A 68 7.02 4.89 -19.08
CA LEU A 68 6.35 6.14 -18.70
C LEU A 68 7.15 7.36 -19.19
N ASP A 69 8.48 7.33 -19.10
CA ASP A 69 9.36 8.38 -19.61
C ASP A 69 9.25 8.52 -21.15
N GLU A 70 9.21 7.41 -21.88
CA GLU A 70 8.98 7.37 -23.34
C GLU A 70 7.64 8.02 -23.73
N ASN A 71 6.61 7.80 -22.92
CA ASN A 71 5.28 8.39 -23.10
C ASN A 71 5.14 9.78 -22.46
N GLN A 72 6.25 10.38 -21.99
CA GLN A 72 6.28 11.70 -21.35
C GLN A 72 5.36 11.84 -20.13
N VAL A 73 5.07 10.73 -19.44
CA VAL A 73 4.28 10.71 -18.21
C VAL A 73 5.19 10.95 -17.01
N PHE A 74 4.84 11.92 -16.17
CA PHE A 74 5.61 12.20 -14.97
C PHE A 74 5.62 10.99 -14.02
N CYS A 75 6.82 10.53 -13.67
CA CYS A 75 7.02 9.51 -12.65
C CYS A 75 8.31 9.75 -11.85
N ARG A 76 8.29 9.41 -10.57
CA ARG A 76 9.44 9.61 -9.67
C ARG A 76 9.55 8.47 -8.66
N LYS A 77 10.70 7.79 -8.65
CA LYS A 77 11.03 6.80 -7.62
C LYS A 77 11.12 7.46 -6.25
N LEU A 78 10.58 6.78 -5.25
CA LEU A 78 10.65 7.19 -3.86
C LEU A 78 11.98 6.73 -3.26
N LEU A 79 12.49 7.46 -2.27
CA LEU A 79 13.74 7.13 -1.56
C LEU A 79 13.49 6.06 -0.49
N VAL A 80 13.05 4.89 -0.92
CA VAL A 80 12.80 3.72 -0.08
C VAL A 80 13.31 2.47 -0.80
N SER A 81 13.80 1.49 -0.04
CA SER A 81 14.20 0.18 -0.60
C SER A 81 13.24 -0.95 -0.22
N THR A 82 12.06 -0.59 0.24
CA THR A 82 10.99 -1.49 0.66
C THR A 82 9.79 -1.24 -0.24
N ALA A 83 9.23 -2.30 -0.82
CA ALA A 83 8.00 -2.23 -1.59
C ALA A 83 6.77 -2.35 -0.68
N TYR A 84 6.43 -1.28 0.05
CA TYR A 84 5.23 -1.26 0.91
C TYR A 84 3.95 -1.46 0.09
N HIS A 85 2.93 -2.07 0.70
CA HIS A 85 1.63 -2.33 0.06
C HIS A 85 1.77 -3.12 -1.26
N SER A 86 2.71 -4.07 -1.27
CA SER A 86 2.96 -4.99 -2.39
C SER A 86 2.97 -6.44 -1.89
N PRO A 87 3.00 -7.45 -2.78
CA PRO A 87 3.17 -8.85 -2.40
C PRO A 87 4.37 -9.11 -1.47
N HIS A 88 5.40 -8.27 -1.48
CA HIS A 88 6.55 -8.39 -0.57
C HIS A 88 6.13 -8.34 0.91
N MET A 89 5.07 -7.60 1.24
CA MET A 89 4.61 -7.48 2.64
C MET A 89 3.97 -8.77 3.17
N GLN A 90 3.61 -9.71 2.29
CA GLN A 90 2.98 -10.98 2.71
C GLN A 90 3.92 -11.84 3.56
N GLU A 91 5.24 -11.72 3.37
CA GLU A 91 6.26 -12.36 4.21
C GLU A 91 6.06 -12.01 5.70
N LEU A 92 5.59 -10.78 5.97
CA LEU A 92 5.44 -10.26 7.32
C LEU A 92 4.05 -10.47 7.91
N ALA A 93 3.08 -10.97 7.14
CA ALA A 93 1.68 -11.06 7.58
C ALA A 93 1.53 -11.91 8.86
N GLY A 94 2.14 -13.10 8.89
CA GLY A 94 2.13 -13.99 10.05
C GLY A 94 2.87 -13.41 11.27
N PRO A 95 4.15 -13.01 11.15
CA PRO A 95 4.90 -12.39 12.25
C PRO A 95 4.22 -11.12 12.80
N TYR A 96 3.63 -10.30 11.93
CA TYR A 96 2.95 -9.08 12.35
C TYR A 96 1.63 -9.36 13.05
N LEU A 97 0.86 -10.35 12.59
CA LEU A 97 -0.34 -10.82 13.28
C LEU A 97 -0.02 -11.26 14.72
N GLN A 98 1.02 -12.08 14.88
CA GLN A 98 1.46 -12.57 16.19
C GLN A 98 1.94 -11.43 17.10
N ALA A 99 2.72 -10.49 16.56
CA ALA A 99 3.20 -9.34 17.31
C ALA A 99 2.08 -8.37 17.77
N LEU A 100 0.88 -8.52 17.21
CA LEU A 100 -0.29 -7.72 17.55
C LEU A 100 -1.38 -8.51 18.28
N ALA A 101 -1.10 -9.75 18.72
CA ALA A 101 -2.09 -10.61 19.38
C ALA A 101 -2.70 -9.96 20.65
N ASP A 102 -1.90 -9.19 21.39
CA ASP A 102 -2.31 -8.53 22.64
C ASP A 102 -2.69 -7.06 22.45
N LEU A 103 -3.25 -6.70 21.29
CA LEU A 103 -3.73 -5.34 21.07
C LEU A 103 -4.84 -4.99 22.08
N PRO A 104 -4.75 -3.85 22.77
CA PRO A 104 -5.80 -3.42 23.68
C PRO A 104 -7.08 -3.13 22.89
N SER A 105 -8.23 -3.50 23.46
CA SER A 105 -9.52 -3.14 22.88
C SER A 105 -9.71 -1.62 22.91
N ALA A 106 -10.16 -1.05 21.80
CA ALA A 106 -10.60 0.33 21.75
C ALA A 106 -11.97 0.47 22.44
N PRO A 107 -12.26 1.65 23.03
CA PRO A 107 -13.60 1.98 23.46
C PRO A 107 -14.58 1.85 22.29
N ALA A 108 -15.75 1.26 22.54
CA ALA A 108 -16.80 1.12 21.52
C ALA A 108 -17.27 2.49 20.98
N ASP A 109 -17.23 3.52 21.84
CA ASP A 109 -17.74 4.86 21.56
C ASP A 109 -16.61 5.83 21.17
N ALA A 110 -15.82 5.48 20.16
CA ALA A 110 -14.84 6.42 19.63
C ALA A 110 -15.57 7.65 19.06
N PRO A 111 -15.34 8.86 19.60
CA PRO A 111 -16.13 10.05 19.25
C PRO A 111 -15.83 10.58 17.84
N VAL A 112 -14.77 10.09 17.20
CA VAL A 112 -14.31 10.54 15.88
C VAL A 112 -14.41 9.37 14.89
N PRO A 113 -15.19 9.51 13.79
CA PRO A 113 -15.30 8.47 12.79
C PRO A 113 -13.98 8.25 12.05
N MET A 114 -13.69 6.99 11.70
CA MET A 114 -12.53 6.63 10.88
C MET A 114 -12.98 6.09 9.53
N PHE A 115 -12.59 6.77 8.45
CA PHE A 115 -12.71 6.27 7.09
C PHE A 115 -11.40 5.56 6.72
N SER A 116 -11.48 4.25 6.52
CA SER A 116 -10.30 3.40 6.36
C SER A 116 -9.79 3.44 4.93
N SER A 117 -8.49 3.68 4.76
CA SER A 117 -7.81 3.56 3.47
C SER A 117 -7.59 2.10 3.03
N VAL A 118 -8.00 1.12 3.82
CA VAL A 118 -7.98 -0.31 3.43
C VAL A 118 -9.29 -0.69 2.74
N THR A 119 -10.42 -0.17 3.23
CA THR A 119 -11.76 -0.51 2.74
C THR A 119 -12.39 0.58 1.88
N GLY A 120 -11.83 1.80 1.91
CA GLY A 120 -12.39 2.97 1.23
C GLY A 120 -13.71 3.46 1.85
N ALA A 121 -14.02 3.10 3.09
CA ALA A 121 -15.31 3.36 3.73
C ALA A 121 -15.18 3.62 5.24
N LEU A 122 -16.26 4.10 5.85
CA LEU A 122 -16.40 4.19 7.31
C LEU A 122 -16.25 2.80 7.93
N ILE A 123 -15.46 2.69 9.00
CA ILE A 123 -15.29 1.43 9.73
C ILE A 123 -15.63 1.58 11.22
N PRO A 124 -16.13 0.51 11.87
CA PRO A 124 -16.30 0.49 13.32
C PRO A 124 -14.97 0.65 14.06
N ALA A 125 -14.98 1.36 15.19
CA ALA A 125 -13.80 1.51 16.04
C ALA A 125 -13.27 0.18 16.59
N SER A 126 -14.17 -0.80 16.81
CA SER A 126 -13.79 -2.15 17.23
C SER A 126 -12.89 -2.85 16.21
N THR A 127 -13.09 -2.60 14.91
CA THR A 127 -12.25 -3.16 13.83
C THR A 127 -10.79 -2.66 13.93
N LEU A 128 -10.57 -1.42 14.38
CA LEU A 128 -9.21 -0.89 14.57
C LEU A 128 -8.45 -1.56 15.71
N SER A 129 -9.15 -2.31 16.56
CA SER A 129 -8.57 -3.03 17.70
C SER A 129 -8.13 -4.45 17.33
N THR A 130 -8.35 -4.88 16.08
CA THR A 130 -8.01 -6.24 15.65
C THR A 130 -6.66 -6.26 14.95
N ALA A 131 -5.88 -7.31 15.19
CA ALA A 131 -4.59 -7.50 14.53
C ALA A 131 -4.77 -7.70 13.02
N GLU A 132 -5.86 -8.37 12.63
CA GLU A 132 -6.24 -8.65 11.24
C GLU A 132 -6.37 -7.36 10.43
N TYR A 133 -7.00 -6.33 10.98
CA TYR A 133 -7.12 -5.05 10.29
C TYR A 133 -5.76 -4.45 9.94
N TRP A 134 -4.81 -4.48 10.88
CA TRP A 134 -3.47 -3.93 10.67
C TRP A 134 -2.63 -4.78 9.73
N VAL A 135 -2.82 -6.10 9.72
CA VAL A 135 -2.23 -6.99 8.71
C VAL A 135 -2.79 -6.66 7.32
N SER A 136 -4.11 -6.49 7.18
CA SER A 136 -4.71 -6.05 5.92
C SER A 136 -4.20 -4.67 5.51
N ASN A 137 -4.07 -3.73 6.44
CA ASN A 137 -3.50 -2.40 6.19
C ASN A 137 -2.08 -2.46 5.62
N MET A 138 -1.24 -3.36 6.13
CA MET A 138 0.14 -3.51 5.66
C MET A 138 0.23 -4.17 4.28
N THR A 139 -0.65 -5.12 3.99
CA THR A 139 -0.57 -6.00 2.82
C THR A 139 -1.48 -5.60 1.65
N SER A 140 -2.42 -4.68 1.87
CA SER A 140 -3.39 -4.23 0.87
C SER A 140 -3.04 -2.83 0.34
N PRO A 141 -3.55 -2.45 -0.85
CA PRO A 141 -3.43 -1.09 -1.36
C PRO A 141 -4.08 -0.04 -0.45
N VAL A 142 -3.58 1.20 -0.54
CA VAL A 142 -4.12 2.38 0.12
C VAL A 142 -5.14 3.06 -0.81
N LEU A 143 -6.42 2.85 -0.53
CA LEU A 143 -7.58 3.41 -1.23
C LEU A 143 -7.91 4.83 -0.75
N PHE A 144 -6.91 5.72 -0.74
CA PHE A 144 -7.06 7.06 -0.16
C PHE A 144 -8.14 7.89 -0.85
N LEU A 145 -8.17 7.91 -2.20
CA LEU A 145 -9.20 8.61 -2.96
C LEU A 145 -10.61 8.15 -2.56
N GLN A 146 -10.81 6.84 -2.43
CA GLN A 146 -12.10 6.26 -2.08
C GLN A 146 -12.50 6.61 -0.65
N ALA A 147 -11.57 6.47 0.30
CA ALA A 147 -11.80 6.80 1.71
C ALA A 147 -12.13 8.29 1.90
N LEU A 148 -11.43 9.18 1.20
CA LEU A 148 -11.70 10.62 1.20
C LEU A 148 -13.08 10.92 0.60
N SER A 149 -13.42 10.29 -0.54
CA SER A 149 -14.72 10.49 -1.19
C SER A 149 -15.89 10.02 -0.32
N ALA A 150 -15.71 8.98 0.48
CA ALA A 150 -16.73 8.50 1.42
C ALA A 150 -16.92 9.44 2.64
N ALA A 151 -15.94 10.30 2.94
CA ALA A 151 -15.95 11.20 4.08
C ALA A 151 -16.52 12.59 3.77
N LEU A 152 -16.67 12.93 2.48
CA LEU A 152 -17.21 14.21 1.98
C LEU A 152 -18.70 14.08 1.67
#